data_AF-A0A958BAD4-F1
#
_entry.id   AF-A0A958BAD4-F1
#
_cell.length_a   1.000
_cell.length_b   1.000
_cell.length_c   1.000
_cell.angle_alpha   90.00
_cell.angle_beta   90.00
_cell.angle_gamma   90.00
#
_symmetry.space_group_name_H-M   'P 1'
#
loop_
_entity.id
_entity.type
_entity.pdbx_description
1 polymer ?
#
loop_
_entity_poly.entity_id
_entity_poly.type
_entity_poly.pdbx_seq_one_letter_code
_entity_poly.pdbx_strand_id
1 'polypeptide(L)'
;GLTTKGSIGAETALTLEQSAKKVQAMRDAAVEVNPDILVLCHGGPIAEPEDAQFIFEHTEGIAGFFGASSIERLAVEPAIEGQAKKFKGLEL
;
A
#
# COMPACT_ATOMS: atom_id res chain seq x y z
N GLY A 1 3.92 8.14 1.15
CA GLY A 1 5.38 7.88 1.13
C GLY A 1 5.73 6.97 -0.03
N LEU A 2 7.01 6.70 -0.29
CA LEU A 2 7.39 5.66 -1.26
C LEU A 2 6.98 4.27 -0.73
N THR A 3 6.47 3.41 -1.60
CA THR A 3 6.05 2.04 -1.23
C THR A 3 7.27 1.16 -0.94
N THR A 4 7.26 0.42 0.17
CA THR A 4 8.46 -0.27 0.69
C THR A 4 8.64 -1.73 0.28
N LYS A 5 7.60 -2.39 -0.27
CA LYS A 5 7.67 -3.81 -0.63
C LYS A 5 8.18 -4.07 -2.06
N GLY A 6 8.51 -5.34 -2.31
CA GLY A 6 8.98 -5.86 -3.59
C GLY A 6 10.48 -5.67 -3.82
N SER A 7 10.91 -6.02 -5.03
CA SER A 7 12.32 -6.06 -5.41
C SER A 7 13.05 -4.70 -5.40
N ILE A 8 12.29 -3.60 -5.53
CA ILE A 8 12.80 -2.22 -5.60
C ILE A 8 12.12 -1.28 -4.58
N GLY A 9 11.56 -1.83 -3.52
CA GLY A 9 10.86 -1.06 -2.49
C GLY A 9 11.80 -0.13 -1.70
N ALA A 10 11.27 0.98 -1.21
CA ALA A 10 12.05 1.88 -0.35
C ALA A 10 12.38 1.24 1.01
N GLU A 11 13.61 1.42 1.49
CA GLU A 11 14.06 0.84 2.77
C GLU A 11 13.59 1.63 4.00
N THR A 12 13.13 2.86 3.80
CA THR A 12 12.67 3.74 4.89
C THR A 12 11.18 4.06 4.73
N ALA A 13 10.39 3.69 5.72
CA ALA A 13 9.02 4.15 5.87
C ALA A 13 8.65 4.36 7.33
N LEU A 14 7.57 5.11 7.50
CA LEU A 14 6.80 5.13 8.73
C LEU A 14 6.31 3.72 9.07
N THR A 15 5.95 3.51 10.34
CA THR A 15 5.16 2.33 10.72
C THR A 15 3.72 2.46 10.21
N LEU A 16 2.97 1.35 10.16
CA LEU A 16 1.54 1.38 9.83
C LEU A 16 0.74 2.24 10.82
N GLU A 17 1.05 2.16 12.11
CA GLU A 17 0.42 3.00 13.14
C GLU A 17 0.67 4.50 12.94
N GLN A 18 1.92 4.88 12.62
CA GLN A 18 2.27 6.26 12.31
C GLN A 18 1.56 6.73 11.03
N SER A 19 1.39 5.83 10.07
CA SER A 19 0.67 6.11 8.83
C SER A 19 -0.81 6.31 9.08
N ALA A 20 -1.46 5.46 9.87
CA ALA A 20 -2.87 5.61 10.27
C ALA A 20 -3.12 6.96 10.96
N LYS A 21 -2.29 7.33 11.95
CA LYS A 21 -2.39 8.64 12.63
C LYS A 21 -2.29 9.82 11.66
N LYS A 22 -1.40 9.74 10.67
CA LYS A 22 -1.24 10.79 9.66
C LYS A 22 -2.42 10.83 8.69
N VAL A 23 -2.90 9.67 8.25
CA VAL A 23 -4.08 9.56 7.37
C VAL A 23 -5.29 10.19 8.06
N GLN A 24 -5.54 9.84 9.33
CA GLN A 24 -6.65 10.43 10.10
C GLN A 24 -6.54 11.95 10.17
N ALA A 25 -5.37 12.47 10.58
CA ALA A 25 -5.16 13.91 10.69
C ALA A 25 -5.37 14.65 9.36
N MET A 26 -4.94 14.05 8.24
CA MET A 26 -5.18 14.62 6.90
C MET A 26 -6.64 14.56 6.50
N ARG A 27 -7.33 13.46 6.81
CA ARG A 27 -8.76 13.30 6.54
C ARG A 27 -9.58 14.34 7.28
N ASP A 28 -9.32 14.52 8.58
CA ASP A 28 -10.09 15.45 9.42
C ASP A 28 -9.91 16.89 8.94
N ALA A 29 -8.67 17.30 8.67
CA ALA A 29 -8.38 18.62 8.11
C ALA A 29 -9.05 18.85 6.75
N ALA A 30 -9.13 17.82 5.90
CA ALA A 30 -9.78 17.94 4.60
C ALA A 30 -11.30 18.10 4.71
N VAL A 31 -11.94 17.31 5.59
CA VAL A 31 -13.39 17.31 5.81
C VAL A 31 -13.86 18.58 6.52
N GLU A 32 -13.03 19.21 7.35
CA GLU A 32 -13.31 20.55 7.92
C GLU A 32 -13.51 21.62 6.84
N VAL A 33 -12.81 21.50 5.70
CA VAL A 33 -12.91 22.44 4.58
C VAL A 33 -14.04 22.07 3.62
N ASN A 34 -14.19 20.78 3.31
CA ASN A 34 -15.24 20.28 2.44
C ASN A 34 -15.80 18.94 2.97
N PRO A 35 -17.03 18.92 3.52
CA PRO A 35 -17.63 17.71 4.06
C PRO A 35 -17.82 16.56 3.05
N ASP A 36 -17.90 16.87 1.74
CA ASP A 36 -18.14 15.89 0.68
C ASP A 36 -16.84 15.33 0.06
N ILE A 37 -15.67 15.72 0.57
CA ILE A 37 -14.38 15.27 0.00
C ILE A 37 -14.14 13.78 0.27
N LEU A 38 -13.71 13.05 -0.77
CA LEU A 38 -13.25 11.68 -0.62
C LEU A 38 -11.76 11.65 -0.32
N VAL A 39 -11.37 10.93 0.73
CA VAL A 39 -9.97 10.76 1.13
C VAL A 39 -9.57 9.30 0.98
N LEU A 40 -8.51 9.05 0.20
CA LEU A 40 -7.95 7.71 0.01
C LEU A 40 -6.54 7.64 0.62
N CYS A 41 -6.17 6.48 1.18
CA CYS A 41 -4.81 6.24 1.65
C CYS A 41 -3.93 5.64 0.53
N HIS A 42 -2.63 5.94 0.55
CA HIS A 42 -1.68 5.47 -0.48
C HIS A 42 -0.22 5.47 0.01
N GLY A 43 0.52 4.44 -0.41
CA GLY A 43 1.98 4.38 -0.35
C GLY A 43 2.55 4.25 1.07
N GLY A 44 3.85 4.47 1.20
CA GLY A 44 4.57 4.21 2.45
C GLY A 44 4.51 2.71 2.80
N PRO A 45 4.19 2.35 4.04
CA PRO A 45 4.07 0.94 4.44
C PRO A 45 2.76 0.27 3.96
N ILE A 46 1.84 1.00 3.34
CA ILE A 46 0.54 0.48 2.89
C ILE A 46 0.72 -0.16 1.51
N ALA A 47 1.13 -1.43 1.47
CA ALA A 47 1.59 -2.08 0.25
C ALA A 47 0.78 -3.33 -0.14
N GLU A 48 0.18 -4.03 0.82
CA GLU A 48 -0.65 -5.22 0.62
C GLU A 48 -2.07 -5.02 1.17
N PRO A 49 -3.04 -5.89 0.82
CA PRO A 49 -4.41 -5.79 1.33
C PRO A 49 -4.51 -5.71 2.85
N GLU A 50 -3.70 -6.48 3.58
CA GLU A 50 -3.69 -6.50 5.05
C GLU A 50 -3.21 -5.16 5.63
N ASP A 51 -2.28 -4.50 4.95
CA ASP A 51 -1.80 -3.18 5.35
C ASP A 51 -2.91 -2.12 5.17
N ALA A 52 -3.65 -2.18 4.06
CA ALA A 52 -4.78 -1.30 3.81
C ALA A 52 -5.92 -1.55 4.81
N GLN A 53 -6.21 -2.81 5.11
CA GLN A 53 -7.17 -3.22 6.12
C GLN A 53 -6.79 -2.65 7.51
N PHE A 54 -5.52 -2.72 7.89
CA PHE A 54 -5.04 -2.12 9.13
C PHE A 54 -5.35 -0.61 9.17
N ILE A 55 -5.14 0.12 8.08
CA ILE A 55 -5.48 1.55 8.03
C ILE A 55 -6.98 1.77 8.19
N PHE A 56 -7.82 0.94 7.57
CA PHE A 56 -9.29 1.04 7.69
C PHE A 56 -9.78 0.79 9.12
N GLU A 57 -9.12 -0.09 9.86
CA GLU A 57 -9.45 -0.38 11.27
C GLU A 57 -8.99 0.72 12.24
N HIS A 58 -8.05 1.56 11.81
CA HIS A 58 -7.41 2.58 12.66
C HIS A 58 -7.68 4.02 12.19
N THR A 59 -8.63 4.20 11.27
CA THR A 59 -9.08 5.51 10.78
C THR A 59 -10.59 5.50 10.54
N GLU A 60 -11.20 6.69 10.59
CA GLU A 60 -12.63 6.88 10.38
C GLU A 60 -12.88 7.79 9.18
N GLY A 61 -13.86 7.43 8.34
CA GLY A 61 -14.36 8.29 7.27
C GLY A 61 -13.40 8.48 6.08
N ILE A 62 -12.40 7.62 5.90
CA ILE A 62 -11.69 7.49 4.62
C ILE A 62 -12.51 6.63 3.65
N ALA A 63 -12.37 6.89 2.36
CA ALA A 63 -13.15 6.26 1.29
C ALA A 63 -12.49 4.99 0.71
N GLY A 64 -11.23 4.70 1.05
CA GLY A 64 -10.53 3.50 0.58
C GLY A 64 -9.03 3.70 0.36
N PHE A 65 -8.47 2.86 -0.51
CA PHE A 65 -7.04 2.79 -0.82
C PHE A 65 -6.80 2.99 -2.32
N PHE A 66 -5.78 3.77 -2.66
CA PHE A 66 -5.33 3.95 -4.05
C PHE A 66 -4.08 3.09 -4.30
N GLY A 67 -4.22 2.04 -5.11
CA GLY A 67 -3.14 1.12 -5.45
C GLY A 67 -2.44 1.47 -6.77
N ALA A 68 -1.12 1.34 -6.80
CA ALA A 68 -0.30 1.43 -8.02
C ALA A 68 0.66 0.24 -8.07
N SER A 69 1.89 0.39 -7.53
CA SER A 69 2.85 -0.71 -7.43
C SER A 69 2.28 -1.95 -6.71
N SER A 70 1.43 -1.77 -5.70
CA SER A 70 0.74 -2.86 -5.00
C SER A 70 -0.14 -3.72 -5.90
N ILE A 71 -0.71 -3.12 -6.95
CA ILE A 71 -1.60 -3.81 -7.88
C ILE A 71 -0.82 -4.39 -9.07
N GLU A 72 0.07 -3.61 -9.66
CA GLU A 72 0.70 -4.00 -10.93
C GLU A 72 2.07 -4.67 -10.76
N ARG A 73 2.89 -4.23 -9.81
CA ARG A 73 4.30 -4.66 -9.68
C ARG A 73 4.45 -5.77 -8.65
N LEU A 74 3.97 -5.54 -7.43
CA LEU A 74 4.11 -6.49 -6.33
C LEU A 74 3.34 -7.79 -6.60
N ALA A 75 2.20 -7.71 -7.26
CA ALA A 75 1.41 -8.88 -7.64
C ALA A 75 2.12 -9.78 -8.67
N VAL A 76 2.89 -9.21 -9.60
CA VAL A 76 3.49 -9.98 -10.72
C VAL A 76 4.92 -10.44 -10.45
N GLU A 77 5.67 -9.72 -9.60
CA GLU A 77 7.08 -10.03 -9.30
C GLU A 77 7.28 -11.52 -8.91
N PRO A 78 6.55 -12.08 -7.92
CA PRO A 78 6.74 -13.48 -7.52
C PRO A 78 6.30 -14.48 -8.61
N ALA A 79 5.28 -14.14 -9.39
CA ALA A 79 4.76 -15.00 -10.44
C ALA A 79 5.76 -15.14 -11.58
N ILE A 80 6.35 -14.03 -12.03
CA ILE A 80 7.37 -14.00 -13.08
C ILE A 80 8.63 -14.72 -12.60
N GLU A 81 9.11 -14.41 -11.39
CA GLU A 81 10.29 -15.05 -10.81
C GLU A 81 10.10 -16.57 -10.67
N GLY A 82 8.94 -16.98 -10.16
CA GLY A 82 8.59 -18.39 -10.01
C GLY A 82 8.56 -19.14 -11.35
N GLN A 83 8.02 -18.53 -12.40
CA GLN A 83 8.00 -19.13 -13.73
C GLN A 83 9.40 -19.26 -14.33
N ALA A 84 10.24 -18.23 -14.19
CA ALA A 84 11.63 -18.27 -14.65
C ALA A 84 12.42 -19.38 -13.94
N LYS A 85 12.26 -19.51 -12.61
CA LYS A 85 12.88 -20.58 -11.82
C LYS A 85 12.51 -21.98 -12.30
N LYS A 86 11.23 -22.21 -12.63
CA LYS A 86 10.76 -23.52 -13.15
C LYS A 86 11.44 -23.90 -14.46
N PHE A 87 11.53 -22.99 -15.43
CA PHE A 87 12.23 -23.25 -16.69
C PHE A 87 13.73 -23.49 -16.48
N LYS A 88 14.35 -22.77 -15.56
CA LYS A 88 15.78 -22.93 -15.23
C LYS A 88 16.11 -24.27 -14.56
N GLY A 89 15.12 -24.94 -13.97
CA GLY A 89 15.28 -26.23 -13.30
C GLY A 89 14.97 -27.45 -14.15
N LEU A 90 14.75 -27.30 -15.47
CA LEU A 90 14.54 -28.44 -16.36
C LEU A 90 15.86 -29.18 -16.61
N GLU A 91 15.82 -30.50 -16.57
CA GLU A 91 16.91 -31.39 -16.98
C GLU A 91 16.59 -31.98 -18.36
N LEU A 92 17.64 -32.24 -19.15
CA LEU A 92 17.54 -32.81 -20.49
C LEU A 92 17.60 -34.34 -20.45
#